data_AF-L8JKM7-F1
#
_entry.id   AF-L8JKM7-F1
#
_cell.length_a   1.000
_cell.length_b   1.000
_cell.length_c   1.000
_cell.angle_alpha   90.00
_cell.angle_beta   90.00
_cell.angle_gamma   90.00
#
_symmetry.space_group_name_H-M   'P 1'
#
loop_
_entity.id
_entity.type
_entity.pdbx_description
1 polymer ?
#
loop_
_entity_poly.entity_id
_entity_poly.type
_entity_poly.pdbx_seq_one_letter_code
_entity_poly.pdbx_strand_id
1 'polypeptide(L)' 'MKEVKLKEYLNQIADRLTKDSTLEDVYEQLSLLADIDESEEQVEKGEVLSQKEVEEQSKEWLK' A
#
# COMPACT_ATOMS: atom_id res chain seq x y z
N MET A 1 -9.03 -6.27 -0.90
CA MET A 1 -8.05 -7.33 -0.56
C MET A 1 -8.71 -8.71 -0.65
N LYS A 2 -8.11 -9.64 -1.40
CA LYS A 2 -8.59 -11.04 -1.48
C LYS A 2 -8.29 -11.77 -0.16
N GLU A 3 -9.15 -12.71 0.24
CA GLU A 3 -9.08 -13.42 1.53
C GLU A 3 -7.71 -14.10 1.78
N VAL A 4 -7.09 -14.61 0.71
CA VAL A 4 -5.76 -15.26 0.77
C VAL A 4 -4.67 -14.28 1.19
N LYS A 5 -4.63 -13.08 0.57
CA LYS A 5 -3.62 -12.06 0.89
C LYS A 5 -3.77 -11.47 2.29
N LEU A 6 -5.01 -11.30 2.76
CA LEU A 6 -5.25 -10.86 4.15
C LEU A 6 -4.64 -11.84 5.16
N LYS A 7 -4.82 -13.14 4.96
CA LYS A 7 -4.25 -14.17 5.85
C LYS A 7 -2.72 -14.14 5.82
N GLU A 8 -2.13 -13.97 4.64
CA GLU A 8 -0.68 -13.83 4.50
C GLU A 8 -0.14 -12.61 5.23
N TYR A 9 -0.81 -11.46 5.12
CA TYR A 9 -0.42 -10.24 5.80
C TYR A 9 -0.53 -10.34 7.32
N LEU A 10 -1.63 -10.90 7.82
CA LEU A 10 -1.79 -11.12 9.25
C LEU A 10 -0.69 -12.04 9.82
N ASN A 11 -0.28 -13.06 9.06
CA ASN A 11 0.84 -13.92 9.47
C ASN A 11 2.17 -13.15 9.49
N GLN A 12 2.43 -12.29 8.50
CA GLN A 12 3.64 -11.45 8.48
C GLN A 12 3.69 -10.44 9.63
N ILE A 13 2.53 -9.87 9.98
CA ILE A 13 2.39 -8.92 11.10
C ILE A 13 2.58 -9.64 12.43
N ALA A 14 2.05 -10.86 12.58
CA ALA A 14 2.11 -11.64 13.81
C ALA A 14 3.53 -11.83 14.35
N ASP A 15 4.52 -12.04 13.46
CA ASP A 15 5.94 -12.19 13.83
C ASP A 15 6.57 -10.92 14.42
N ARG A 16 5.94 -9.76 14.22
CA ARG A 16 6.43 -8.44 14.64
C ARG A 16 5.66 -7.88 15.85
N LEU A 17 4.59 -8.57 16.27
CA LEU A 17 3.79 -8.13 17.41
C LEU A 17 4.57 -8.27 18.71
N THR A 18 4.46 -7.23 19.52
CA THR A 18 4.99 -7.19 20.88
C THR A 18 3.84 -7.08 21.88
N LYS A 19 4.14 -7.19 23.17
CA LYS A 19 3.12 -7.00 24.22
C LYS A 19 2.55 -5.59 24.27
N ASP A 20 3.29 -4.62 23.73
CA ASP A 20 2.91 -3.22 23.68
C ASP A 20 2.18 -2.88 22.38
N SER A 21 2.14 -3.81 21.42
CA SER A 21 1.44 -3.62 20.16
C SER A 21 -0.07 -3.49 20.39
N THR A 22 -0.63 -2.46 19.79
CA THR A 22 -2.05 -2.14 19.82
C THR A 22 -2.74 -2.67 18.57
N LEU A 23 -4.07 -2.66 18.61
CA LEU A 23 -4.87 -2.96 17.43
C LEU A 23 -4.66 -1.91 16.32
N GLU A 24 -4.39 -0.66 16.68
CA GLU A 24 -4.11 0.40 15.72
C GLU A 24 -2.83 0.10 14.92
N ASP A 25 -1.77 -0.36 15.60
CA ASP A 25 -0.51 -0.76 14.94
C ASP A 25 -0.74 -1.87 13.90
N VAL A 26 -1.69 -2.78 14.16
CA VAL A 26 -2.07 -3.83 13.21
C VAL A 26 -2.79 -3.24 12.00
N TYR A 27 -3.72 -2.30 12.21
CA TYR A 27 -4.42 -1.63 11.11
C TYR A 27 -3.48 -0.79 10.26
N GLU A 28 -2.57 -0.04 10.86
CA GLU A 28 -1.56 0.74 10.15
C GLU A 28 -0.68 -0.17 9.27
N GLN A 29 -0.20 -1.29 9.81
CA GLN A 29 0.60 -2.25 9.03
C GLN A 29 -0.20 -2.89 7.91
N LEU A 30 -1.47 -3.23 8.14
CA LEU A 30 -2.34 -3.76 7.09
C LEU A 30 -2.59 -2.72 5.98
N SER A 31 -2.78 -1.45 6.33
CA SER A 31 -2.95 -0.38 5.36
C SER A 31 -1.71 -0.22 4.49
N LEU A 32 -0.52 -0.18 5.11
CA LEU A 32 0.74 -0.09 4.39
C LEU A 32 0.92 -1.25 3.41
N LEU A 33 0.65 -2.49 3.85
CA LEU A 33 0.77 -3.66 2.98
C LEU A 33 -0.22 -3.61 1.82
N ALA A 34 -1.45 -3.15 2.06
CA ALA A 34 -2.44 -2.96 1.00
C ALA A 34 -2.02 -1.90 -0.02
N ASP A 35 -1.43 -0.78 0.43
CA ASP A 35 -0.93 0.29 -0.44
C ASP A 35 0.25 -0.19 -1.32
N ILE A 36 1.13 -1.02 -0.76
CA ILE A 36 2.22 -1.67 -1.50
C ILE A 36 1.65 -2.59 -2.58
N ASP A 37 0.69 -3.43 -2.21
CA ASP A 37 0.03 -4.36 -3.11
C ASP A 37 -0.63 -3.64 -4.31
N GLU A 38 -1.33 -2.54 -4.02
CA GLU A 38 -1.94 -1.70 -5.05
C GLU A 38 -0.86 -1.08 -5.95
N SER A 39 0.23 -0.58 -5.36
CA SER A 39 1.35 -0.01 -6.11
C SER A 39 2.01 -1.05 -7.03
N GLU A 40 2.19 -2.28 -6.57
CA GLU A 40 2.72 -3.38 -7.38
C GLU A 40 1.79 -3.71 -8.55
N GLU A 41 0.48 -3.78 -8.32
CA GLU A 41 -0.51 -3.99 -9.38
C GLU A 41 -0.50 -2.85 -10.43
N GLN A 42 -0.36 -1.60 -9.98
CA GLN A 42 -0.27 -0.44 -10.87
C GLN A 42 0.99 -0.53 -11.74
N VAL A 43 2.13 -0.90 -11.16
CA VAL A 43 3.39 -1.12 -11.90
C VAL A 43 3.23 -2.24 -12.93
N GLU A 44 2.64 -3.38 -12.57
CA GLU A 44 2.40 -4.48 -13.50
C GLU A 44 1.50 -4.10 -14.69
N LYS A 45 0.51 -3.23 -14.45
CA LYS A 45 -0.39 -2.71 -15.49
C LYS A 45 0.23 -1.59 -16.32
N GLY A 46 1.43 -1.12 -15.96
CA GLY A 46 2.06 0.04 -16.59
C GLY A 46 1.39 1.36 -16.22
N GLU A 47 0.61 1.39 -15.14
CA GLU A 47 -0.03 2.58 -14.57
C GLU A 47 1.00 3.43 -13.79
N VAL A 48 2.15 3.65 -14.40
CA VAL A 48 3.26 4.44 -13.86
C VAL A 48 3.45 5.69 -14.70
N LEU A 49 3.69 6.80 -14.03
CA LEU A 49 3.92 8.07 -14.70
C LEU A 49 5.43 8.36 -14.73
N SER A 50 5.92 8.79 -15.88
CA SER A 50 7.22 9.44 -15.99
C SER A 50 7.21 10.81 -15.30
N GLN A 51 8.39 11.33 -15.00
CA GLN A 51 8.52 12.68 -14.45
C GLN A 51 7.78 13.73 -15.28
N LYS A 52 7.88 13.65 -16.61
CA LYS A 52 7.23 14.59 -17.52
C LYS A 52 5.70 14.53 -17.39
N GLU A 53 5.13 13.33 -17.31
CA GLU A 53 3.68 13.15 -17.18
C GLU A 53 3.16 13.67 -15.82
N VAL A 54 3.94 13.51 -14.75
CA VAL A 54 3.62 14.09 -13.43
C VAL A 54 3.63 15.62 -13.47
N GLU A 55 4.63 16.23 -14.13
CA GLU A 55 4.72 17.69 -14.30
C GLU A 55 3.57 18.26 -15.15
N GLU A 56 3.05 17.50 -16.10
CA GLU A 56 1.90 17.91 -16.91
C GLU A 56 0.59 17.82 -16.12
N GLN A 57 0.34 16.70 -15.43
CA GLN A 57 -0.88 16.52 -14.64
C GLN A 57 -0.97 17.45 -13.42
N SER A 58 0.15 17.70 -12.74
CA SER A 58 0.17 18.62 -11.59
C SER A 58 -0.23 20.05 -11.94
N LYS A 59 0.06 20.51 -13.18
CA LYS A 59 -0.39 21.83 -13.67
C LYS A 59 -1.89 21.89 -13.91
N GLU A 60 -2.56 20.76 -14.14
CA GLU A 60 -4.01 20.69 -14.28
C GLU A 60 -4.70 20.78 -12.92
N TRP A 61 -4.11 20.22 -11.86
CA TRP A 61 -4.65 20.28 -10.50
C TRP A 61 -4.49 21.65 -9.82
N LEU A 62 -3.54 22.47 -10.30
CA LEU A 62 -3.27 23.82 -9.78
C LEU A 62 -4.11 24.93 -10.47
N LYS A 63 -5.06 24.56 -11.33
CA LYS A 63 -6.04 25.48 -11.94
C LYS A 63 -7.32 25.54 -11.11
#